data_AF-A0A7X7RR16-F1
#
_entry.id   AF-A0A7X7RR16-F1
#
_cell.length_a   1.000
_cell.length_b   1.000
_cell.length_c   1.000
_cell.angle_alpha   90.00
_cell.angle_beta   90.00
_cell.angle_gamma   90.00
#
_symmetry.space_group_name_H-M   'P 1'
#
loop_
_entity.id
_entity.type
_entity.pdbx_description
1 polymer ?
#
loop_
_entity_poly.entity_id
_entity_poly.type
_entity_poly.pdbx_seq_one_letter_code
_entity_poly.pdbx_strand_id
1 'polypeptide(L)' 'MVDAIMKGGEAPVNDEKTYDNGTGIIPTYLCEPLFADKNNYKELLIDSGYYTEADLQ' A
#
# COMPACT_ATOMS: atom_id res chain seq x y z
N MET A 1 10.97 2.32 1.33
CA MET A 1 11.13 3.80 1.29
C MET A 1 12.10 4.31 2.35
N VAL A 2 11.86 4.03 3.64
CA VAL A 2 12.73 4.51 4.74
C VAL A 2 14.20 4.16 4.52
N ASP A 3 14.53 2.91 4.18
CA ASP A 3 15.90 2.48 3.91
C ASP A 3 16.61 3.27 2.79
N ALA A 4 15.89 3.62 1.72
CA ALA A 4 16.46 4.36 0.60
C ALA A 4 16.83 5.78 1.05
N ILE A 5 15.93 6.43 1.78
CA ILE A 5 16.13 7.77 2.34
C ILE A 5 17.29 7.77 3.35
N MET A 6 17.33 6.78 4.25
CA MET A 6 18.39 6.65 5.27
C MET A 6 19.77 6.38 4.65
N LYS A 7 19.82 5.80 3.45
CA LYS A 7 21.06 5.56 2.70
C LYS A 7 21.38 6.71 1.72
N GLY A 8 20.60 7.79 1.72
CA GLY A 8 20.79 8.96 0.85
C GLY A 8 20.41 8.73 -0.61
N GLY A 9 19.67 7.67 -0.91
CA GLY A 9 19.12 7.39 -2.23
C GLY A 9 17.68 7.87 -2.39
N GLU A 10 17.18 7.84 -3.62
CA GLU A 10 15.80 8.18 -3.92
C GLU A 10 14.84 7.06 -3.50
N ALA A 11 13.75 7.44 -2.83
CA ALA A 11 12.69 6.50 -2.49
C ALA A 11 11.94 6.10 -3.76
N PRO A 12 11.57 4.81 -3.93
CA PRO A 12 10.75 4.41 -5.06
C PRO A 12 9.39 5.09 -4.95
N VAL A 13 9.03 5.83 -6.01
CA VAL A 13 7.75 6.52 -6.21
C VAL A 13 7.21 6.14 -7.59
N ASN A 14 5.90 6.09 -7.74
CA ASN A 14 5.25 5.78 -9.02
C ASN A 14 4.25 6.86 -9.48
N ASP A 15 4.02 7.88 -8.65
CA ASP A 15 3.18 9.03 -8.99
C ASP A 15 3.80 10.33 -8.46
N GLU A 16 4.09 11.25 -9.37
CA GLU A 16 4.66 12.57 -9.09
C GLU A 16 3.77 13.70 -9.64
N LYS A 17 2.46 13.46 -9.78
CA LYS A 17 1.54 14.40 -10.45
C LYS A 17 0.19 14.54 -9.76
N THR A 18 -0.31 13.47 -9.14
CA THR A 18 -1.71 13.39 -8.70
C THR A 18 -1.94 14.02 -7.33
N TYR A 19 -0.95 13.98 -6.44
CA TYR A 19 -1.12 14.40 -5.05
C TYR A 19 -0.54 15.80 -4.80
N ASP A 20 -1.37 16.82 -4.98
CA ASP A 20 -1.11 18.19 -4.51
C ASP A 20 -1.66 18.37 -3.09
N ASN A 21 -0.80 18.76 -2.15
CA ASN A 21 -1.21 19.03 -0.76
C ASN A 21 -1.40 20.52 -0.45
N GLY A 22 -1.39 21.38 -1.48
CA GLY A 22 -1.48 22.85 -1.37
C GLY A 22 -0.13 23.55 -1.23
N THR A 23 0.95 22.82 -0.95
CA THR A 23 2.34 23.34 -0.97
C THR A 23 3.12 22.90 -2.20
N GLY A 24 2.55 22.01 -3.00
CA GLY A 24 3.15 21.45 -4.20
C GLY A 24 2.77 19.98 -4.40
N ILE A 25 3.27 19.43 -5.50
CA ILE A 25 3.08 18.02 -5.85
C ILE A 25 4.03 17.14 -5.04
N ILE A 26 3.47 16.15 -4.36
CA ILE A 26 4.20 15.22 -3.50
C ILE A 26 4.49 13.94 -4.29
N PRO A 27 5.77 13.51 -4.38
CA PRO A 27 6.13 12.20 -4.87
C PRO A 27 5.52 11.11 -3.98
N THR A 28 4.67 10.26 -4.57
CA THR A 28 3.90 9.24 -3.87
C THR A 28 4.10 7.88 -4.51
N TYR A 29 3.86 6.84 -3.72
CA TYR A 29 3.83 5.47 -4.19
C TYR A 29 2.45 4.90 -3.91
N LEU A 30 1.67 4.68 -4.97
CA LEU A 30 0.34 4.10 -4.92
C LEU A 30 0.46 2.58 -5.00
N CYS A 31 0.04 1.89 -3.94
CA CYS A 31 -0.12 0.46 -3.96
C CYS A 31 -1.38 0.09 -4.75
N GLU A 32 -1.32 -1.01 -5.50
CA GLU A 32 -2.49 -1.52 -6.22
C GLU A 32 -3.52 -2.10 -5.24
N PRO A 33 -4.76 -1.57 -5.20
CA PRO A 33 -5.80 -2.13 -4.35
C PRO A 33 -6.35 -3.42 -4.94
N LEU A 34 -6.61 -4.42 -4.09
CA LEU A 34 -7.30 -5.64 -4.47
C LEU A 34 -8.77 -5.55 -4.06
N PHE A 35 -9.68 -5.87 -4.98
CA PHE A 35 -11.10 -5.89 -4.68
C PHE A 35 -11.44 -7.14 -3.87
N ALA A 36 -12.05 -6.95 -2.69
CA ALA A 36 -12.44 -8.05 -1.80
C ALA A 36 -13.97 -8.15 -1.67
N ASP A 37 -14.48 -9.38 -1.78
CA ASP A 37 -15.88 -9.77 -1.57
C ASP A 37 -15.98 -11.08 -0.78
N LYS A 38 -17.21 -11.56 -0.57
CA LYS A 38 -17.47 -12.81 0.17
C LYS A 38 -16.88 -14.06 -0.48
N ASN A 39 -16.52 -14.01 -1.76
CA ASN A 39 -16.00 -15.15 -2.50
C ASN A 39 -14.47 -15.23 -2.44
N ASN A 40 -13.76 -14.13 -2.21
CA ASN A 40 -12.29 -14.08 -2.22
C ASN A 40 -11.63 -13.59 -0.92
N TYR A 41 -12.41 -13.19 0.10
CA TYR A 41 -11.85 -12.69 1.37
C TYR A 41 -10.91 -13.68 2.06
N LYS A 42 -11.17 -14.99 1.95
CA LYS A 42 -10.34 -16.01 2.59
C LYS A 42 -8.93 -16.01 2.00
N GLU A 43 -8.83 -16.02 0.67
CA GLU A 43 -7.53 -15.98 -0.01
C GLU A 43 -6.81 -14.65 0.22
N LEU A 44 -7.53 -13.53 0.09
CA LEU A 44 -6.93 -12.19 0.19
C LEU A 44 -6.54 -11.80 1.63
N LEU A 45 -7.25 -12.29 2.65
CA LEU A 45 -7.09 -11.82 4.03
C LEU A 45 -6.58 -12.89 4.99
N ILE A 46 -6.97 -14.16 4.82
CA ILE A 46 -6.52 -15.26 5.69
C ILE A 46 -5.25 -15.89 5.14
N ASP A 47 -5.26 -16.31 3.87
CA ASP A 47 -4.11 -17.00 3.28
C ASP A 47 -2.91 -16.06 3.07
N SER A 48 -3.17 -14.75 2.93
CA SER A 48 -2.13 -13.70 2.93
C SER A 48 -1.47 -13.50 4.31
N GLY A 49 -2.02 -14.09 5.37
CA GLY A 49 -1.57 -13.92 6.75
C GLY A 49 -1.92 -12.56 7.35
N TYR A 50 -2.81 -11.80 6.70
CA TYR A 50 -3.22 -10.48 7.19
C TYR A 50 -4.14 -10.57 8.42
N TYR A 51 -5.05 -11.56 8.43
CA TYR A 51 -5.89 -11.93 9.57
C TYR A 51 -5.80 -13.43 9.86
N THR A 52 -6.06 -13.81 11.11
CA THR A 52 -6.28 -15.21 11.46
C THR A 52 -7.76 -15.58 11.29
N GLU A 53 -8.09 -16.85 11.06
CA GLU A 53 -9.50 -17.27 10.94
C GLU A 53 -10.33 -16.93 12.20
N ALA A 54 -9.68 -16.84 13.37
CA ALA A 54 -10.32 -16.48 14.64
C ALA A 54 -10.73 -15.00 14.71
N ASP A 55 -10.09 -14.11 13.95
CA ASP A 55 -10.40 -12.66 13.96
C ASP A 55 -11.71 -12.35 13.21
N LEU A 56 -12.25 -13.31 12.46
CA LEU A 56 -13.45 -13.16 11.62
C LEU A 56 -14.65 -13.98 12.13
N GLN A 57 -14.58 -14.57 13.33
CA GLN A 57 -15.63 -15.41 13.93
C GLN A 57 -16.51 -14.67 14.94
#